data_AF-A0A9N9UDE4-F1
#
_entry.id   AF-A0A9N9UDE4-F1
#
_cell.length_a   1.000
_cell.length_b   1.000
_cell.length_c   1.000
_cell.angle_alpha   90.00
_cell.angle_beta   90.00
_cell.angle_gamma   90.00
#
_symmetry.space_group_name_H-M   'P 1'
#
loop_
_entity.id
_entity.type
_entity.pdbx_description
1 polymer ?
#
loop_
_entity_poly.entity_id
_entity_poly.type
_entity_poly.pdbx_seq_one_letter_code
_entity_poly.pdbx_strand_id
1 'polypeptide(L)'
;MPEATHEGRQMLGVKVPNGLSCDESFRMFLEAGIHARERGGPDGLIYFISDLLWAQREGTGLTYGGKKYTNCDVKTALSTGIVFLPLVNPDGVRYDQTTDSCWRKNRNPTNPVDLNRNFDFLWDVNTAFYPGISSTTGTSNVNAETYHGTAPFSEPETRNVRWLMDKFTKLRWFVDLHSFSGLVLYPWGSDQNQAFDPSQTFTNPAYNGKRGKIPDTPG
;
A
#
# COMPACT_ATOMS: atom_id res chain seq x y z
N MET A 1 -6.30 8.15 13.09
CA MET A 1 -6.78 8.64 11.78
C MET A 1 -8.16 9.28 11.94
N PRO A 2 -8.68 10.08 10.98
CA PRO A 2 -9.99 10.73 11.15
C PRO A 2 -11.18 9.76 11.16
N GLU A 3 -11.12 8.67 10.40
CA GLU A 3 -12.22 7.71 10.31
C GLU A 3 -11.95 6.50 11.22
N ALA A 4 -12.99 6.00 11.89
CA ALA A 4 -12.98 4.67 12.47
C ALA A 4 -13.35 3.63 11.41
N THR A 5 -12.91 2.39 11.57
CA THR A 5 -13.33 1.27 10.72
C THR A 5 -14.81 0.93 10.89
N HIS A 6 -15.34 0.02 10.08
CA HIS A 6 -16.74 -0.41 10.16
C HIS A 6 -17.14 -1.00 11.51
N GLU A 7 -16.21 -1.64 12.23
CA GLU A 7 -16.41 -2.14 13.59
C GLU A 7 -15.93 -1.15 14.68
N GLY A 8 -15.66 0.11 14.32
CA GLY A 8 -15.35 1.19 15.26
C GLY A 8 -13.89 1.21 15.76
N ARG A 9 -12.96 0.48 15.13
CA ARG A 9 -11.54 0.51 15.53
C ARG A 9 -10.84 1.74 14.96
N GLN A 10 -9.93 2.30 15.74
CA GLN A 10 -9.06 3.36 15.26
C GLN A 10 -7.84 2.78 14.57
N MET A 11 -7.48 3.37 13.44
CA MET A 11 -6.18 3.12 12.80
C MET A 11 -5.11 4.07 13.32
N LEU A 12 -3.94 3.51 13.62
CA LEU A 12 -2.81 4.21 14.22
C LEU A 12 -1.66 4.29 13.22
N GLY A 13 -1.40 5.51 12.72
CA GLY A 13 -0.22 5.81 11.93
C GLY A 13 0.86 6.40 12.80
N VAL A 14 2.11 6.03 12.56
CA VAL A 14 3.27 6.42 13.35
C VAL A 14 4.21 7.26 12.49
N LYS A 15 4.81 8.28 13.10
CA LYS A 15 5.84 9.13 12.49
C LYS A 15 7.20 8.79 13.11
N VAL A 16 8.19 8.52 12.27
CA VAL A 16 9.60 8.41 12.64
C VAL A 16 10.33 9.62 12.05
N PRO A 17 10.67 10.64 12.87
CA PRO A 17 11.35 11.84 12.39
C PRO A 17 12.70 11.51 11.78
N ASN A 18 13.13 12.33 10.82
CA ASN A 18 14.38 12.12 10.09
C ASN A 18 15.67 12.48 10.86
N GLY A 19 15.55 12.88 12.13
CA GLY A 19 16.68 13.25 12.98
C GLY A 19 17.40 14.55 12.58
N LEU A 20 16.91 15.27 11.56
CA LEU A 20 17.47 16.54 11.11
C LEU A 20 16.74 17.68 11.81
N SER A 21 17.47 18.52 12.56
CA SER A 21 16.90 19.55 13.44
C SER A 21 16.09 20.65 12.73
N CYS A 22 16.19 20.77 11.41
CA CYS A 22 15.54 21.83 10.63
C CYS A 22 14.63 21.30 9.49
N ASP A 23 14.49 19.98 9.34
CA ASP A 23 13.67 19.38 8.29
C ASP A 23 12.68 18.40 8.92
N GLU A 24 11.40 18.75 9.04
CA GLU A 24 10.37 17.82 9.53
C GLU A 24 9.68 17.06 8.40
N SER A 25 10.29 17.02 7.21
CA SER A 25 9.70 16.38 6.05
C SER A 25 9.73 14.85 6.16
N PHE A 26 8.58 14.25 5.89
CA PHE A 26 8.42 12.81 5.71
C PHE A 26 8.36 12.49 4.22
N ARG A 27 9.25 11.62 3.75
CA ARG A 27 9.39 11.29 2.32
C ARG A 27 9.03 9.84 2.03
N MET A 28 8.89 8.99 3.05
CA MET A 28 8.58 7.58 2.91
C MET A 28 7.30 7.24 3.65
N PHE A 29 6.37 6.58 2.97
CA PHE A 29 5.17 6.00 3.56
C PHE A 29 5.21 4.48 3.39
N LEU A 30 5.13 3.77 4.52
CA LEU A 30 5.07 2.32 4.57
C LEU A 30 3.71 1.88 5.12
N GLU A 31 3.08 0.89 4.49
CA GLU A 31 1.90 0.26 5.06
C GLU A 31 1.90 -1.26 4.93
N ALA A 32 1.06 -1.89 5.73
CA ALA A 32 0.88 -3.34 5.71
C ALA A 32 -0.53 -3.73 6.19
N GLY A 33 -0.88 -5.00 5.97
CA GLY A 33 -2.10 -5.60 6.53
C GLY A 33 -3.38 -5.03 5.92
N ILE A 34 -3.34 -4.62 4.65
CA ILE A 34 -4.53 -4.22 3.90
C ILE A 34 -5.42 -5.44 3.57
N HIS A 35 -4.81 -6.60 3.29
CA HIS A 35 -5.51 -7.89 3.25
C HIS A 35 -5.39 -8.62 4.59
N ALA A 36 -6.53 -9.07 5.10
CA ALA A 36 -6.64 -9.59 6.45
C ALA A 36 -5.82 -10.87 6.71
N ARG A 37 -5.84 -11.82 5.79
CA ARG A 37 -5.10 -13.09 5.89
C ARG A 37 -3.58 -12.99 5.79
N GLU A 38 -3.06 -11.83 5.41
CA GLU A 38 -1.62 -11.60 5.21
C GLU A 38 -0.95 -11.14 6.50
N ARG A 39 -1.11 -11.97 7.55
CA ARG A 39 -0.88 -11.62 8.96
C ARG A 39 0.56 -11.18 9.28
N GLY A 40 1.55 -11.61 8.49
CA GLY A 40 2.97 -11.31 8.75
C GLY A 40 3.41 -9.90 8.37
N GLY A 41 2.70 -9.22 7.46
CA GLY A 41 3.07 -7.88 6.99
C GLY A 41 3.14 -6.84 8.13
N PRO A 42 2.09 -6.70 8.96
CA PRO A 42 2.07 -5.77 10.10
C PRO A 42 3.25 -5.93 11.05
N ASP A 43 3.50 -7.17 11.51
CA ASP A 43 4.59 -7.46 12.44
C ASP A 43 5.95 -7.21 11.79
N GLY A 44 6.12 -7.64 10.54
CA GLY A 44 7.35 -7.41 9.77
C GLY A 44 7.69 -5.93 9.63
N LEU A 45 6.69 -5.08 9.38
CA LEU A 45 6.86 -3.64 9.31
C LEU A 45 7.25 -3.04 10.67
N ILE A 46 6.60 -3.46 11.76
CA ILE A 46 6.94 -3.02 13.12
C ILE A 46 8.38 -3.42 13.48
N TYR A 47 8.78 -4.66 13.19
CA TYR A 47 10.14 -5.14 13.44
C TYR A 47 11.17 -4.39 12.61
N PHE A 48 10.91 -4.15 11.32
CA PHE A 48 11.80 -3.39 10.46
C PHE A 48 12.07 -1.98 11.00
N ILE A 49 11.03 -1.27 11.45
CA ILE A 49 11.20 0.05 12.06
C ILE A 49 11.95 -0.05 13.40
N SER A 50 11.65 -1.05 14.21
CA SER A 50 12.30 -1.27 15.50
C SER A 50 13.80 -1.54 15.33
N ASP A 51 14.18 -2.35 14.34
CA ASP A 51 15.57 -2.65 14.00
C ASP A 51 16.34 -1.40 13.56
N LEU A 52 15.75 -0.56 12.70
CA LEU A 52 16.37 0.70 12.28
C LEU A 52 16.63 1.62 13.47
N LEU A 53 15.64 1.78 14.35
CA LEU A 53 15.73 2.65 15.52
C LEU A 53 16.75 2.11 16.53
N TRP A 54 16.76 0.80 16.76
CA TRP A 54 17.74 0.14 17.63
C TRP A 54 19.15 0.30 17.07
N ALA A 55 19.37 0.01 15.78
CA ALA A 55 20.69 0.11 15.17
C ALA A 55 21.23 1.54 15.15
N GLN A 56 20.34 2.53 14.96
CA GLN A 56 20.71 3.94 15.11
C GLN A 56 21.15 4.26 16.54
N ARG A 57 20.39 3.80 17.56
CA ARG A 57 20.69 4.04 18.98
C ARG A 57 22.04 3.45 19.38
N GLU A 58 22.32 2.21 18.98
CA GLU A 58 23.56 1.50 19.34
C GLU A 58 24.76 1.89 18.46
N GLY A 59 24.55 2.68 17.40
CA GLY A 59 25.61 2.99 16.45
C GLY A 59 26.05 1.80 15.61
N THR A 60 25.21 0.77 15.48
CA THR A 60 25.50 -0.46 14.72
C THR A 60 24.87 -0.45 13.33
N GLY A 61 25.22 -1.45 12.53
CA GLY A 61 24.54 -1.77 11.28
C GLY A 61 23.38 -2.76 11.46
N LEU A 62 22.84 -3.25 10.34
CA LEU A 62 21.84 -4.32 10.28
C LEU A 62 22.28 -5.44 9.34
N THR A 63 21.76 -6.65 9.53
CA THR A 63 21.97 -7.77 8.62
C THR A 63 20.65 -8.47 8.32
N TYR A 64 20.29 -8.56 7.03
CA TYR A 64 19.11 -9.27 6.56
C TYR A 64 19.50 -10.24 5.45
N GLY A 65 19.15 -11.52 5.57
CA GLY A 65 19.40 -12.53 4.53
C GLY A 65 20.86 -12.62 4.07
N GLY A 66 21.82 -12.37 4.97
CA GLY A 66 23.25 -12.34 4.66
C GLY A 66 23.78 -11.01 4.09
N LYS A 67 22.90 -10.07 3.71
CA LYS A 67 23.29 -8.72 3.30
C LYS A 67 23.48 -7.82 4.52
N LYS A 68 24.64 -7.16 4.60
CA LYS A 68 25.00 -6.24 5.68
C LYS A 68 24.75 -4.79 5.26
N TYR A 69 24.23 -4.00 6.18
CA TYR A 69 24.04 -2.57 6.07
C TYR A 69 24.82 -1.89 7.20
N THR A 70 25.55 -0.83 6.88
CA THR A 70 26.33 -0.07 7.86
C THR A 70 25.44 0.84 8.71
N ASN A 71 25.97 1.38 9.81
CA ASN A 71 25.25 2.41 10.57
C ASN A 71 24.96 3.67 9.72
N CYS A 72 25.82 3.99 8.75
CA CYS A 72 25.60 5.07 7.80
C CYS A 72 24.39 4.79 6.89
N ASP A 73 24.21 3.54 6.45
CA ASP A 73 23.03 3.13 5.67
C ASP A 73 21.74 3.25 6.50
N VAL A 74 21.77 2.83 7.77
CA VAL A 74 20.64 2.96 8.71
C VAL A 74 20.25 4.43 8.90
N LYS A 75 21.24 5.31 9.16
CA LYS A 75 21.00 6.76 9.28
C LYS A 75 20.47 7.37 7.98
N THR A 76 20.94 6.88 6.83
CA THR A 76 20.45 7.32 5.52
C THR A 76 19.00 6.89 5.29
N ALA A 77 18.61 5.68 5.68
CA ALA A 77 17.22 5.24 5.61
C ALA A 77 16.32 6.09 6.52
N LEU A 78 16.74 6.34 7.76
CA LEU A 78 15.97 7.15 8.70
C LEU A 78 15.88 8.63 8.29
N SER A 79 16.91 9.19 7.65
CA SER A 79 16.91 10.59 7.20
C SER A 79 15.85 10.90 6.13
N THR A 80 15.22 9.89 5.55
CA THR A 80 14.06 10.06 4.65
C THR A 80 12.85 10.64 5.38
N GLY A 81 12.72 10.40 6.69
CA GLY A 81 11.51 10.67 7.46
C GLY A 81 10.40 9.70 7.05
N ILE A 82 10.06 8.79 7.96
CA ILE A 82 9.16 7.68 7.68
C ILE A 82 7.82 7.93 8.36
N VAL A 83 6.73 7.80 7.62
CA VAL A 83 5.39 7.58 8.16
C VAL A 83 5.06 6.13 7.90
N PHE A 84 4.46 5.43 8.86
CA PHE A 84 3.98 4.09 8.60
C PHE A 84 2.63 3.79 9.24
N LEU A 85 1.85 2.95 8.56
CA LEU A 85 0.57 2.43 9.02
C LEU A 85 0.69 0.90 9.05
N PRO A 86 1.01 0.29 10.21
CA PRO A 86 1.30 -1.14 10.27
C PRO A 86 0.09 -2.02 9.98
N LEU A 87 -1.13 -1.49 10.16
CA LEU A 87 -2.35 -2.26 10.03
C LEU A 87 -3.47 -1.43 9.42
N VAL A 88 -3.68 -1.59 8.12
CA VAL A 88 -4.73 -0.91 7.35
C VAL A 88 -6.11 -1.54 7.58
N ASN A 89 -6.21 -2.86 7.81
CA ASN A 89 -7.48 -3.57 7.94
C ASN A 89 -7.61 -4.27 9.31
N PRO A 90 -7.71 -3.52 10.42
CA PRO A 90 -7.75 -4.13 11.76
C PRO A 90 -8.98 -5.00 11.98
N ASP A 91 -10.12 -4.67 11.36
CA ASP A 91 -11.34 -5.46 11.48
C ASP A 91 -11.23 -6.80 10.76
N GLY A 92 -10.76 -6.76 9.52
CA GLY A 92 -10.53 -7.97 8.73
C GLY A 92 -9.49 -8.86 9.37
N VAL A 93 -8.34 -8.31 9.82
CA VAL A 93 -7.28 -9.09 10.48
C VAL A 93 -7.80 -9.77 11.74
N ARG A 94 -8.56 -9.06 12.60
CA ARG A 94 -9.18 -9.67 13.77
C ARG A 94 -10.13 -10.80 13.38
N TYR A 95 -10.99 -10.55 12.39
CA TYR A 95 -11.92 -11.56 11.91
C TYR A 95 -11.19 -12.82 11.43
N ASP A 96 -10.16 -12.65 10.61
CA ASP A 96 -9.34 -13.76 10.11
C ASP A 96 -8.65 -14.51 11.25
N GLN A 97 -8.01 -13.81 12.20
CA GLN A 97 -7.37 -14.43 13.37
C GLN A 97 -8.35 -15.20 14.26
N THR A 98 -9.59 -14.74 14.38
CA THR A 98 -10.61 -15.39 15.21
C THR A 98 -11.31 -16.57 14.53
N THR A 99 -11.37 -16.58 13.20
CA THR A 99 -12.14 -17.57 12.44
C THR A 99 -11.26 -18.54 11.64
N ASP A 100 -10.01 -18.16 11.40
CA ASP A 100 -9.05 -18.86 10.54
C ASP A 100 -9.59 -19.15 9.12
N SER A 101 -10.44 -18.26 8.61
CA SER A 101 -11.18 -18.46 7.36
C SER A 101 -10.43 -18.05 6.10
N CYS A 102 -9.15 -17.67 6.20
CA CYS A 102 -8.37 -17.06 5.12
C CYS A 102 -9.08 -15.81 4.54
N TRP A 103 -9.68 -15.02 5.43
CA TRP A 103 -10.44 -13.82 5.09
C TRP A 103 -9.52 -12.74 4.52
N ARG A 104 -9.93 -12.10 3.42
CA ARG A 104 -9.12 -11.10 2.72
C ARG A 104 -9.59 -9.66 2.94
N LYS A 105 -10.91 -9.45 2.82
CA LYS A 105 -11.56 -8.15 2.67
C LYS A 105 -11.66 -7.37 3.99
N ASN A 106 -12.20 -6.15 3.97
CA ASN A 106 -12.58 -5.46 5.21
C ASN A 106 -13.86 -6.08 5.83
N ARG A 107 -14.46 -5.39 6.80
CA ARG A 107 -15.69 -5.82 7.50
C ARG A 107 -16.87 -4.87 7.29
N ASN A 108 -16.99 -4.31 6.09
CA ASN A 108 -18.20 -3.60 5.70
C ASN A 108 -19.43 -4.49 5.94
N PRO A 109 -20.45 -4.03 6.69
CA PRO A 109 -21.56 -4.88 7.13
C PRO A 109 -22.53 -5.25 6.00
N THR A 110 -22.53 -4.51 4.89
CA THR A 110 -23.39 -4.80 3.74
C THR A 110 -22.66 -5.67 2.74
N ASN A 111 -21.54 -5.17 2.21
CA ASN A 111 -20.74 -5.88 1.21
C ASN A 111 -19.26 -5.65 1.52
N PRO A 112 -18.55 -6.62 2.13
CA PRO A 112 -17.13 -6.53 2.38
C PRO A 112 -16.32 -6.25 1.10
N VAL A 113 -15.39 -5.31 1.19
CA VAL A 113 -14.63 -4.75 0.06
C VAL A 113 -13.16 -5.16 0.13
N ASP A 114 -12.60 -5.47 -1.03
CA ASP A 114 -11.14 -5.57 -1.21
C ASP A 114 -10.55 -4.16 -1.20
N LEU A 115 -9.91 -3.80 -0.07
CA LEU A 115 -9.36 -2.46 0.13
C LEU A 115 -8.30 -2.10 -0.92
N ASN A 116 -7.54 -3.07 -1.44
CA ASN A 116 -6.54 -2.81 -2.47
C ASN A 116 -7.16 -2.63 -3.88
N ARG A 117 -8.49 -2.70 -4.00
CA ARG A 117 -9.23 -2.34 -5.22
C ARG A 117 -10.06 -1.06 -5.03
N ASN A 118 -10.08 -0.49 -3.83
CA ASN A 118 -10.97 0.60 -3.47
C ASN A 118 -10.35 2.01 -3.63
N PHE A 119 -9.10 2.11 -4.05
CA PHE A 119 -8.47 3.40 -4.38
C PHE A 119 -9.02 3.99 -5.67
N ASP A 120 -8.94 5.33 -5.84
CA ASP A 120 -9.35 6.05 -7.06
C ASP A 120 -8.39 5.83 -8.22
N PHE A 121 -8.34 4.58 -8.66
CA PHE A 121 -7.51 4.13 -9.77
C PHE A 121 -8.28 3.07 -10.55
N LEU A 122 -8.47 3.32 -11.85
CA LEU A 122 -9.12 2.39 -12.78
C LEU A 122 -10.57 1.99 -12.46
N TRP A 123 -11.34 2.91 -11.86
CA TRP A 123 -12.80 2.78 -11.77
C TRP A 123 -13.50 3.04 -13.11
N ASP A 124 -12.89 3.84 -13.99
CA ASP A 124 -13.32 4.01 -15.39
C ASP A 124 -12.34 3.33 -16.35
N VAL A 125 -12.55 2.01 -16.50
CA VAL A 125 -11.71 1.16 -17.35
C VAL A 125 -11.89 1.49 -18.83
N ASN A 126 -13.08 1.95 -19.23
CA ASN A 126 -13.42 2.21 -20.63
C ASN A 126 -12.69 3.44 -21.16
N THR A 127 -12.41 4.42 -20.30
CA THR A 127 -11.58 5.57 -20.66
C THR A 127 -10.10 5.19 -20.73
N ALA A 128 -9.63 4.37 -19.78
CA ALA A 128 -8.21 4.06 -19.66
C ALA A 128 -7.70 3.06 -20.72
N PHE A 129 -8.48 2.02 -21.02
CA PHE A 129 -8.05 0.89 -21.85
C PHE A 129 -8.64 0.90 -23.25
N TYR A 130 -7.94 0.21 -24.17
CA TYR A 130 -8.47 -0.03 -25.50
C TYR A 130 -9.86 -0.67 -25.45
N PRO A 131 -10.83 -0.24 -26.28
CA PRO A 131 -12.19 -0.79 -26.25
C PRO A 131 -12.22 -2.32 -26.33
N GLY A 132 -12.95 -2.95 -25.43
CA GLY A 132 -13.04 -4.41 -25.33
C GLY A 132 -12.02 -5.06 -24.39
N ILE A 133 -11.10 -4.30 -23.81
CA ILE A 133 -10.26 -4.76 -22.71
C ILE A 133 -11.00 -4.53 -21.38
N SER A 134 -11.21 -5.60 -20.62
CA SER A 134 -11.66 -5.48 -19.23
C SER A 134 -10.45 -5.25 -18.33
N SER A 135 -10.56 -4.33 -17.37
CA SER A 135 -9.59 -4.33 -16.27
C SER A 135 -9.75 -5.60 -15.45
N THR A 136 -8.64 -6.23 -15.11
CA THR A 136 -8.56 -7.33 -14.14
C THR A 136 -8.29 -6.82 -12.73
N THR A 137 -8.19 -5.50 -12.54
CA THR A 137 -7.85 -4.90 -11.25
C THR A 137 -8.95 -5.00 -10.21
N GLY A 138 -10.22 -5.19 -10.57
CA GLY A 138 -11.31 -5.32 -9.59
C GLY A 138 -12.64 -5.68 -10.25
N THR A 139 -13.67 -5.95 -9.47
CA THR A 139 -15.00 -6.30 -10.00
C THR A 139 -16.14 -5.67 -9.20
N SER A 140 -17.28 -5.44 -9.86
CA SER A 140 -18.53 -4.99 -9.23
C SER A 140 -19.36 -6.13 -8.64
N ASN A 141 -18.91 -7.39 -8.77
CA ASN A 141 -19.55 -8.54 -8.14
C ASN A 141 -19.25 -8.56 -6.63
N VAL A 142 -20.25 -8.26 -5.80
CA VAL A 142 -20.14 -8.18 -4.33
C VAL A 142 -19.63 -9.47 -3.67
N ASN A 143 -19.85 -10.62 -4.32
CA ASN A 143 -19.43 -11.92 -3.81
C ASN A 143 -17.97 -12.27 -4.15
N ALA A 144 -17.30 -11.46 -4.98
CA ALA A 144 -15.92 -11.71 -5.35
C ALA A 144 -14.96 -11.28 -4.23
N GLU A 145 -13.82 -11.97 -4.17
CA GLU A 145 -12.68 -11.61 -3.32
C GLU A 145 -12.05 -10.27 -3.71
N THR A 146 -12.24 -9.84 -4.96
CA THR A 146 -11.72 -8.59 -5.53
C THR A 146 -12.82 -7.54 -5.74
N TYR A 147 -13.94 -7.65 -5.02
CA TYR A 147 -15.00 -6.64 -5.05
C TYR A 147 -14.45 -5.27 -4.65
N HIS A 148 -14.55 -4.28 -5.55
CA HIS A 148 -13.88 -2.98 -5.39
C HIS A 148 -14.67 -1.96 -4.56
N GLY A 149 -15.94 -2.23 -4.28
CA GLY A 149 -16.83 -1.34 -3.52
C GLY A 149 -17.85 -0.63 -4.39
N THR A 150 -18.45 0.43 -3.86
CA THR A 150 -19.51 1.18 -4.57
C THR A 150 -18.99 2.46 -5.23
N ALA A 151 -17.85 2.98 -4.77
CA ALA A 151 -17.17 4.14 -5.31
C ALA A 151 -15.70 4.13 -4.86
N PRO A 152 -14.81 4.90 -5.51
CA PRO A 152 -13.48 5.16 -4.98
C PRO A 152 -13.54 5.66 -3.55
N PHE A 153 -12.69 5.10 -2.68
CA PHE A 153 -12.62 5.44 -1.27
C PHE A 153 -13.97 5.31 -0.54
N SER A 154 -14.79 4.32 -0.93
CA SER A 154 -16.04 4.01 -0.20
C SER A 154 -15.78 3.53 1.22
N GLU A 155 -14.61 2.95 1.48
CA GLU A 155 -14.27 2.37 2.77
C GLU A 155 -13.50 3.34 3.69
N PRO A 156 -13.80 3.40 4.99
CA PRO A 156 -13.10 4.27 5.93
C PRO A 156 -11.59 3.94 6.01
N GLU A 157 -11.22 2.67 5.79
CA GLU A 157 -9.83 2.24 5.78
C GLU A 157 -9.03 2.92 4.66
N THR A 158 -9.52 2.89 3.42
CA THR A 158 -8.84 3.53 2.28
C THR A 158 -8.89 5.06 2.35
N ARG A 159 -9.96 5.65 2.91
CA ARG A 159 -10.03 7.10 3.16
C ARG A 159 -8.93 7.57 4.11
N ASN A 160 -8.60 6.77 5.11
CA ASN A 160 -7.52 7.09 6.05
C ASN A 160 -6.12 6.95 5.42
N VAL A 161 -5.92 5.99 4.51
CA VAL A 161 -4.68 5.90 3.70
C VAL A 161 -4.53 7.14 2.83
N ARG A 162 -5.60 7.56 2.13
CA ARG A 162 -5.62 8.82 1.38
C ARG A 162 -5.32 10.03 2.29
N TRP A 163 -5.96 10.12 3.44
CA TRP A 163 -5.73 11.21 4.39
C TRP A 163 -4.26 11.31 4.80
N LEU A 164 -3.57 10.19 5.01
CA LEU A 164 -2.14 10.16 5.28
C LEU A 164 -1.34 10.75 4.11
N MET A 165 -1.63 10.30 2.89
CA MET A 165 -0.93 10.79 1.70
C MET A 165 -1.15 12.29 1.47
N ASP A 166 -2.40 12.75 1.64
CA ASP A 166 -2.78 14.17 1.53
C ASP A 166 -2.12 15.03 2.63
N LYS A 167 -1.99 14.48 3.85
CA LYS A 167 -1.37 15.16 4.98
C LYS A 167 0.14 15.30 4.83
N PHE A 168 0.82 14.29 4.31
CA PHE A 168 2.28 14.28 4.14
C PHE A 168 2.65 14.60 2.68
N THR A 169 2.50 15.86 2.28
CA THR A 169 2.66 16.31 0.88
C THR A 169 4.08 16.16 0.29
N LYS A 170 5.07 15.84 1.11
CA LYS A 170 6.46 15.62 0.70
C LYS A 170 6.82 14.14 0.50
N LEU A 171 5.86 13.23 0.59
CA LEU A 171 6.06 11.83 0.24
C LEU A 171 6.64 11.69 -1.17
N ARG A 172 7.60 10.77 -1.31
CA ARG A 172 8.27 10.40 -2.57
C ARG A 172 8.29 8.89 -2.78
N TRP A 173 8.20 8.12 -1.70
CA TRP A 173 8.18 6.67 -1.71
C TRP A 173 6.93 6.19 -0.98
N PHE A 174 6.26 5.21 -1.60
CA PHE A 174 5.17 4.46 -1.01
C PHE A 174 5.47 2.97 -1.19
N VAL A 175 5.39 2.22 -0.10
CA VAL A 175 5.57 0.75 -0.11
C VAL A 175 4.44 0.13 0.69
N ASP A 176 3.72 -0.77 0.05
CA ASP A 176 2.65 -1.56 0.64
C ASP A 176 3.10 -3.02 0.72
N LEU A 177 3.14 -3.57 1.94
CA LEU A 177 3.64 -4.91 2.21
C LEU A 177 2.51 -5.94 2.14
N HIS A 178 2.65 -6.84 1.16
CA HIS A 178 1.78 -8.01 0.96
C HIS A 178 2.57 -9.32 1.13
N SER A 179 1.86 -10.43 1.23
CA SER A 179 2.41 -11.79 1.24
C SER A 179 1.64 -12.71 0.29
N PHE A 180 2.24 -13.78 -0.25
CA PHE A 180 3.42 -14.51 0.22
C PHE A 180 4.53 -14.69 -0.84
N SER A 181 4.36 -14.12 -2.04
CA SER A 181 5.11 -14.54 -3.23
C SER A 181 6.59 -14.16 -3.29
N GLY A 182 7.11 -13.39 -2.34
CA GLY A 182 8.52 -12.95 -2.36
C GLY A 182 8.86 -12.01 -3.51
N LEU A 183 7.86 -11.26 -4.00
CA LEU A 183 8.00 -10.35 -5.15
C LEU A 183 8.19 -8.91 -4.68
N VAL A 184 8.97 -8.15 -5.45
CA VAL A 184 9.00 -6.69 -5.39
C VAL A 184 8.32 -6.17 -6.66
N LEU A 185 7.12 -5.64 -6.50
CA LEU A 185 6.31 -5.12 -7.61
C LEU A 185 6.34 -3.61 -7.61
N TYR A 186 6.23 -3.02 -8.80
CA TYR A 186 6.16 -1.60 -9.00
C TYR A 186 5.18 -1.30 -10.15
N PRO A 187 4.67 -0.06 -10.25
CA PRO A 187 3.66 0.26 -11.24
C PRO A 187 4.12 -0.01 -12.67
N TRP A 188 3.25 -0.48 -13.57
CA TRP A 188 1.83 -0.77 -13.34
C TRP A 188 1.56 -2.27 -13.26
N GLY A 189 0.63 -2.67 -12.40
CA GLY A 189 0.09 -4.04 -12.40
C GLY A 189 -1.04 -4.25 -13.40
N SER A 190 -1.47 -3.20 -14.10
CA SER A 190 -2.67 -3.17 -14.94
C SER A 190 -2.40 -2.90 -16.42
N ASP A 191 -1.19 -2.51 -16.77
CA ASP A 191 -0.74 -2.23 -18.13
C ASP A 191 0.76 -2.55 -18.21
N GLN A 192 1.36 -2.38 -19.39
CA GLN A 192 2.81 -2.57 -19.53
C GLN A 192 3.59 -1.76 -18.50
N ASN A 193 4.66 -2.37 -18.01
CA ASN A 193 5.60 -1.73 -17.12
C ASN A 193 6.16 -0.45 -17.77
N GLN A 194 6.00 0.68 -17.08
CA GLN A 194 6.31 2.02 -17.59
C GLN A 194 7.49 2.66 -16.85
N ALA A 195 8.31 1.85 -16.16
CA ALA A 195 9.44 2.32 -15.36
C ALA A 195 10.49 3.16 -16.12
N PHE A 196 10.50 3.10 -17.46
CA PHE A 196 11.47 3.82 -18.29
C PHE A 196 10.90 5.06 -18.99
N ASP A 197 9.59 5.30 -18.95
CA ASP A 197 8.95 6.45 -19.60
C ASP A 197 7.89 7.09 -18.68
N PRO A 198 8.24 8.19 -17.97
CA PRO A 198 7.32 8.84 -17.03
C PRO A 198 6.12 9.50 -17.71
N SER A 199 6.13 9.68 -19.04
CA SER A 199 4.97 10.20 -19.78
C SER A 199 3.86 9.16 -19.91
N GLN A 200 4.20 7.87 -19.77
CA GLN A 200 3.26 6.76 -19.75
C GLN A 200 2.72 6.62 -18.32
N THR A 201 1.76 7.47 -18.00
CA THR A 201 1.03 7.46 -16.72
C THR A 201 -0.48 7.50 -16.97
N PHE A 202 -1.28 6.97 -16.06
CA PHE A 202 -2.74 7.02 -16.15
C PHE A 202 -3.33 8.43 -16.02
N THR A 203 -2.52 9.42 -15.65
CA THR A 203 -2.92 10.84 -15.66
C THR A 203 -2.66 11.53 -17.01
N ASN A 204 -1.97 10.89 -17.95
CA ASN A 204 -1.71 11.44 -19.27
C ASN A 204 -2.81 11.02 -20.26
N PRO A 205 -3.71 11.94 -20.68
CA PRO A 205 -4.84 11.60 -21.55
C PRO A 205 -4.41 11.15 -22.95
N ALA A 206 -3.16 11.42 -23.37
CA ALA A 206 -2.64 10.96 -24.66
C ALA A 206 -2.62 9.42 -24.78
N TYR A 207 -2.68 8.70 -23.66
CA TYR A 207 -2.69 7.23 -23.59
C TYR A 207 -4.07 6.63 -23.30
N ASN A 208 -5.11 7.43 -23.10
CA ASN A 208 -6.48 6.94 -22.92
C ASN A 208 -6.91 6.14 -24.15
N GLY A 209 -7.58 5.00 -23.93
CA GLY A 209 -8.01 4.11 -25.01
C GLY A 209 -6.90 3.37 -25.76
N LYS A 210 -5.63 3.46 -25.30
CA LYS A 210 -4.48 2.83 -25.98
C LYS A 210 -3.82 1.70 -25.19
N ARG A 211 -4.18 1.54 -23.92
CA ARG A 211 -3.60 0.57 -22.97
C ARG A 211 -4.11 -0.84 -23.20
N GLY A 212 -3.31 -1.85 -22.84
CA GLY A 212 -3.68 -3.28 -22.96
C GLY A 212 -3.66 -3.87 -24.38
N LYS A 213 -3.22 -3.13 -25.41
CA LYS A 213 -3.10 -3.62 -26.80
C LYS A 213 -1.68 -4.11 -27.17
N ILE A 214 -0.66 -3.72 -26.39
CA ILE A 214 0.73 -4.04 -26.71
C ILE A 214 1.07 -5.41 -26.12
N PRO A 215 1.69 -6.34 -26.88
CA PRO A 215 2.01 -7.67 -26.40
C PRO A 215 2.86 -7.61 -25.12
N ASP A 216 2.36 -8.28 -24.10
CA ASP A 216 2.99 -8.39 -22.78
C ASP A 216 4.30 -9.18 -22.95
N THR A 217 5.43 -8.56 -22.62
CA THR A 217 6.66 -9.31 -22.35
C THR A 217 6.88 -9.16 -20.85
N PRO A 218 6.54 -10.17 -20.03
CA PRO A 218 6.80 -10.11 -18.60
C PRO A 218 8.29 -9.87 -18.39
N GLY A 219 8.62 -8.79 -17.67
CA GLY A 219 9.96 -8.56 -17.13
C GLY A 219 10.23 -9.46 -15.93
#